data_AF-A0AAJ4RD80-F1
#
_entry.id   AF-A0AAJ4RD80-F1
#
_cell.length_a   1.000
_cell.length_b   1.000
_cell.length_c   1.000
_cell.angle_alpha   90.00
_cell.angle_beta   90.00
_cell.angle_gamma   90.00
#
_symmetry.space_group_name_H-M   'P 1'
#
loop_
_entity.id
_entity.type
_entity.pdbx_description
1 polymer ?
#
loop_
_entity_poly.entity_id
_entity_poly.type
_entity_poly.pdbx_seq_one_letter_code
_entity_poly.pdbx_strand_id
1 'polypeptide(L)'
;MKKLILFLLPLLLLANVSVKVNKKELTKGEELIITITATGKDIKFPQINNIDGYNIIGTSLVSNIEVINGAMSESLSKSYIIVPDKNLTIPSFSVIIDGKVYTTKPIHIIVKTPKQTKGDYTLDINLSKKNLYLGQSAILDVKLHYKPPVESIQLQKPQIKGFLVQEILKTATDTEAEYKFLITPLKSGEFTIGPLMANIGILVKENPFNDPFFNLSVSSLKYKTIYSNQIKVKVNPIPNDSVYGDFKISLKAKNIINAGEPNTAILKVEGCGDFNDLPDFKLDIPNTTIYASKADTNISIVDNELCGTYTKKFTIIADNDYTIPPIKLKEYNGTLNVISTNPIKVKVIGAKPITTPKPPVTKTSTKPTKQHTENKKNYYEYAIYLILIVLGIGLGYFISKITSKEKKDDIFSKIKKADQKELFNLLIPYSDIPEIKEILQKLEENIYKGTNHKINKKEIIKIIKKFTDIK
;
A
#
# COMPACT_ATOMS: atom_id res chain seq x y z
N MET A 1 -69.95 35.14 14.93
CA MET A 1 -68.57 34.79 15.35
C MET A 1 -68.32 33.33 14.95
N LYS A 2 -67.54 33.06 13.90
CA LYS A 2 -67.19 31.69 13.47
C LYS A 2 -65.93 31.26 14.23
N LYS A 3 -66.04 30.26 15.13
CA LYS A 3 -64.88 29.64 15.78
C LYS A 3 -64.20 28.71 14.77
N LEU A 4 -62.99 29.06 14.34
CA LEU A 4 -62.11 28.21 13.55
C LEU A 4 -61.44 27.23 14.53
N ILE A 5 -61.84 25.95 14.48
CA ILE A 5 -61.20 24.87 15.24
C ILE A 5 -59.96 24.45 14.44
N LEU A 6 -58.78 24.77 14.97
CA LEU A 6 -57.49 24.33 14.43
C LEU A 6 -57.23 22.90 14.90
N PHE A 7 -57.36 21.93 14.01
CA PHE A 7 -57.01 20.53 14.28
C PHE A 7 -55.48 20.39 14.30
N LEU A 8 -54.89 20.27 15.49
CA LEU A 8 -53.47 19.99 15.67
C LEU A 8 -53.25 18.49 15.40
N LEU A 9 -52.89 18.12 14.17
CA LEU A 9 -52.59 16.73 13.82
C LEU A 9 -51.27 16.32 14.50
N PRO A 10 -51.24 15.29 15.36
CA PRO A 10 -49.98 14.83 15.95
C PRO A 10 -49.10 14.26 14.84
N LEU A 11 -47.94 14.87 14.57
CA LEU A 11 -46.90 14.27 13.74
C LEU A 11 -46.40 13.01 14.46
N LEU A 12 -46.90 11.85 14.04
CA LEU A 12 -46.33 10.56 14.44
C LEU A 12 -44.90 10.49 13.88
N LEU A 13 -43.90 10.46 14.77
CA LEU A 13 -42.51 10.15 14.41
C LEU A 13 -42.47 8.72 13.87
N LEU A 14 -42.37 8.58 12.55
CA LEU A 14 -42.28 7.28 11.89
C LEU A 14 -40.83 6.81 11.93
N ALA A 15 -40.61 5.63 12.52
CA ALA A 15 -39.35 4.91 12.40
C ALA A 15 -39.00 4.72 10.92
N ASN A 16 -37.76 5.05 10.56
CA ASN A 16 -37.29 5.01 9.18
C ASN A 16 -35.91 4.38 9.11
N VAL A 17 -35.64 3.68 8.01
CA VAL A 17 -34.30 3.25 7.62
C VAL A 17 -34.03 3.67 6.18
N SER A 18 -32.82 4.18 5.94
CA SER A 18 -32.35 4.51 4.60
C SER A 18 -30.90 4.09 4.43
N VAL A 19 -30.51 3.83 3.19
CA VAL A 19 -29.11 3.59 2.81
C VAL A 19 -28.72 4.61 1.76
N LYS A 20 -27.52 5.19 1.92
CA LYS A 20 -26.92 6.14 1.00
C LYS A 20 -25.50 5.70 0.67
N VAL A 21 -25.02 6.19 -0.46
CA VAL A 21 -23.63 6.03 -0.89
C VAL A 21 -23.04 7.39 -1.22
N ASN A 22 -21.73 7.53 -1.06
CA ASN A 22 -21.01 8.73 -1.50
C ASN A 22 -21.11 8.94 -3.02
N LYS A 23 -21.03 7.85 -3.81
CA LYS A 23 -21.16 7.87 -5.27
C LYS A 23 -21.83 6.59 -5.77
N LYS A 24 -22.63 6.70 -6.85
CA LYS A 24 -23.19 5.53 -7.57
C LYS A 24 -22.31 5.06 -8.73
N GLU A 25 -21.43 5.94 -9.20
CA GLU A 25 -20.41 5.64 -10.19
C GLU A 25 -19.03 5.90 -9.59
N LEU A 26 -18.16 4.89 -9.64
CA LEU A 26 -16.83 4.92 -9.07
C LEU A 26 -15.79 4.64 -10.15
N THR A 27 -14.59 5.15 -9.93
CA THR A 27 -13.42 4.67 -10.65
C THR A 27 -12.88 3.42 -9.96
N LYS A 28 -12.36 2.45 -10.73
CA LYS A 28 -11.72 1.25 -10.16
C LYS A 28 -10.67 1.62 -9.11
N GLY A 29 -10.83 1.13 -7.88
CA GLY A 29 -9.92 1.42 -6.76
C GLY A 29 -10.30 2.65 -5.91
N GLU A 30 -11.36 3.38 -6.24
CA GLU A 30 -11.95 4.39 -5.35
C GLU A 30 -12.68 3.73 -4.17
N GLU A 31 -12.69 4.42 -3.02
CA GLU A 31 -13.48 4.01 -1.87
C GLU A 31 -14.97 4.29 -2.07
N LEU A 32 -15.78 3.26 -1.80
CA LEU A 32 -17.21 3.37 -1.68
C LEU A 32 -17.58 3.43 -0.19
N ILE A 33 -18.22 4.52 0.21
CA ILE A 33 -18.73 4.71 1.56
C ILE A 33 -20.24 4.49 1.55
N ILE A 34 -20.69 3.52 2.34
CA ILE A 34 -22.08 3.06 2.40
C ILE A 34 -22.60 3.40 3.78
N THR A 35 -23.56 4.32 3.86
CA THR A 35 -24.12 4.81 5.13
C THR A 35 -25.54 4.32 5.28
N ILE A 36 -25.80 3.54 6.34
CA ILE A 36 -27.14 3.13 6.75
C ILE A 36 -27.57 4.06 7.88
N THR A 37 -28.66 4.80 7.67
CA THR A 37 -29.25 5.71 8.65
C THR A 37 -30.57 5.14 9.14
N ALA A 38 -30.76 5.07 10.45
CA ALA A 38 -31.99 4.63 11.09
C ALA A 38 -32.43 5.64 12.16
N THR A 39 -33.73 5.83 12.30
CA THR A 39 -34.32 6.75 13.29
C THR A 39 -35.36 6.02 14.14
N GLY A 40 -35.24 6.08 15.46
CA GLY A 40 -36.07 5.36 16.43
C GLY A 40 -35.53 5.46 17.87
N LYS A 41 -36.04 4.63 18.79
CA LYS A 41 -35.57 4.63 20.20
C LYS A 41 -34.61 3.48 20.52
N ASP A 42 -34.88 2.27 20.01
CA ASP A 42 -33.98 1.11 20.10
C ASP A 42 -33.62 0.64 18.67
N ILE A 43 -32.38 0.93 18.24
CA ILE A 43 -31.90 0.63 16.88
C ILE A 43 -30.81 -0.44 16.94
N LYS A 44 -31.00 -1.54 16.22
CA LYS A 44 -30.01 -2.62 16.06
C LYS A 44 -29.68 -2.84 14.60
N PHE A 45 -28.46 -2.44 14.22
CA PHE A 45 -27.91 -2.70 12.90
C PHE A 45 -27.46 -4.17 12.75
N PRO A 46 -27.54 -4.72 11.53
CA PRO A 46 -26.99 -6.03 11.25
C PRO A 46 -25.46 -6.00 11.32
N GLN A 47 -24.86 -7.17 11.58
CA GLN A 47 -23.41 -7.36 11.45
C GLN A 47 -23.08 -7.56 9.97
N ILE A 48 -22.28 -6.65 9.41
CA ILE A 48 -21.90 -6.65 8.00
C ILE A 48 -20.38 -6.72 7.92
N ASN A 49 -19.86 -7.88 7.55
CA ASN A 49 -18.41 -8.11 7.39
C ASN A 49 -17.96 -8.01 5.93
N ASN A 50 -18.90 -8.15 4.99
CA ASN A 50 -18.66 -8.14 3.56
C ASN A 50 -19.90 -7.63 2.83
N ILE A 51 -19.70 -6.95 1.71
CA ILE A 51 -20.76 -6.48 0.81
C ILE A 51 -20.42 -6.94 -0.60
N ASP A 52 -21.24 -7.85 -1.14
CA ASP A 52 -21.14 -8.38 -2.51
C ASP A 52 -19.74 -8.93 -2.87
N GLY A 53 -19.12 -9.66 -1.94
CA GLY A 53 -17.79 -10.23 -2.09
C GLY A 53 -16.64 -9.32 -1.63
N TYR A 54 -16.88 -8.04 -1.33
CA TYR A 54 -15.87 -7.11 -0.83
C TYR A 54 -15.85 -7.00 0.70
N ASN A 55 -14.69 -7.21 1.30
CA ASN A 55 -14.50 -7.09 2.75
C ASN A 55 -14.58 -5.63 3.18
N ILE A 56 -15.21 -5.39 4.34
CA ILE A 56 -15.22 -4.07 4.96
C ILE A 56 -13.81 -3.72 5.45
N ILE A 57 -13.27 -2.59 4.99
CA ILE A 57 -11.96 -2.08 5.39
C ILE A 57 -12.03 -0.98 6.46
N GLY A 58 -13.21 -0.43 6.69
CA GLY A 58 -13.44 0.60 7.70
C GLY A 58 -14.91 0.71 8.07
N THR A 59 -15.17 1.08 9.32
CA THR A 59 -16.52 1.33 9.84
C THR A 59 -16.54 2.58 10.70
N SER A 60 -17.64 3.34 10.64
CA SER A 60 -17.89 4.43 11.58
C SER A 60 -19.36 4.43 12.03
N LEU A 61 -19.61 4.95 13.23
CA LEU A 61 -20.95 5.11 13.79
C LEU A 61 -21.09 6.54 14.29
N VAL A 62 -22.13 7.24 13.85
CA VAL A 62 -22.48 8.59 14.25
C VAL A 62 -23.90 8.60 14.81
N SER A 63 -24.08 9.19 15.99
CA SER A 63 -25.37 9.35 16.66
C SER A 63 -25.78 10.82 16.70
N ASN A 64 -27.01 11.13 16.32
CA ASN A 64 -27.63 12.44 16.53
C ASN A 64 -28.90 12.26 17.35
N ILE A 65 -29.02 12.97 18.48
CA ILE A 65 -30.20 12.93 19.34
C ILE A 65 -31.05 14.15 19.01
N GLU A 66 -32.29 13.93 18.57
CA GLU A 66 -33.27 14.97 18.30
C GLU A 66 -34.40 14.89 19.31
N VAL A 67 -34.73 16.00 19.97
CA VAL A 67 -35.87 16.11 20.88
C VAL A 67 -36.94 16.95 20.18
N ILE A 68 -38.04 16.32 19.77
CA ILE A 68 -39.15 17.00 19.08
C ILE A 68 -40.39 16.85 19.96
N ASN A 69 -40.96 17.97 20.42
CA ASN A 69 -42.16 18.02 21.28
C ASN A 69 -42.09 17.15 22.55
N GLY A 70 -40.92 17.10 23.21
CA GLY A 70 -40.71 16.33 24.44
C GLY A 70 -40.53 14.82 24.24
N ALA A 71 -40.65 14.32 23.01
CA ALA A 71 -40.29 12.95 22.65
C ALA A 71 -38.82 12.91 22.17
N MET A 72 -38.01 12.09 22.82
CA MET A 72 -36.63 11.79 22.40
C MET A 72 -36.66 10.83 21.21
N SER A 73 -35.99 11.20 20.12
CA SER A 73 -35.77 10.37 18.94
C SER A 73 -34.28 10.33 18.63
N GLU A 74 -33.71 9.13 18.50
CA GLU A 74 -32.31 8.94 18.14
C GLU A 74 -32.19 8.65 16.63
N SER A 75 -31.24 9.29 15.98
CA SER A 75 -30.85 9.01 14.59
C SER A 75 -29.43 8.47 14.58
N LEU A 76 -29.27 7.19 14.23
CA LEU A 76 -27.97 6.54 14.10
C LEU A 76 -27.61 6.37 12.63
N SER A 77 -26.39 6.74 12.27
CA SER A 77 -25.80 6.52 10.95
C SER A 77 -24.55 5.68 11.08
N LYS A 78 -24.58 4.47 10.52
CA LYS A 78 -23.44 3.55 10.49
C LYS A 78 -22.89 3.48 9.07
N SER A 79 -21.61 3.82 8.90
CA SER A 79 -20.93 3.79 7.60
C SER A 79 -19.97 2.61 7.49
N TYR A 80 -19.87 2.07 6.29
CA TYR A 80 -18.98 0.96 5.91
C TYR A 80 -18.18 1.37 4.68
N ILE A 81 -16.90 1.06 4.66
CA ILE A 81 -15.98 1.39 3.56
C ILE A 81 -15.54 0.10 2.89
N ILE A 82 -15.66 0.07 1.55
CA ILE A 82 -15.11 -0.98 0.69
C ILE A 82 -14.38 -0.34 -0.51
N VAL A 83 -13.50 -1.09 -1.16
CA VAL A 83 -12.82 -0.66 -2.39
C VAL A 83 -13.19 -1.63 -3.51
N PRO A 84 -14.27 -1.35 -4.26
CA PRO A 84 -14.72 -2.26 -5.29
C PRO A 84 -13.91 -2.11 -6.57
N ASP A 85 -13.67 -3.24 -7.25
CA ASP A 85 -12.92 -3.30 -8.50
C ASP A 85 -13.78 -3.67 -9.72
N LYS A 86 -15.08 -3.95 -9.49
CA LYS A 86 -16.11 -4.28 -10.47
C LYS A 86 -17.47 -3.74 -10.02
N ASN A 87 -18.42 -3.70 -10.95
CA ASN A 87 -19.82 -3.40 -10.62
C ASN A 87 -20.31 -4.32 -9.51
N LEU A 88 -21.09 -3.76 -8.59
CA LEU A 88 -21.65 -4.51 -7.48
C LEU A 88 -23.05 -4.00 -7.13
N THR A 89 -23.76 -4.77 -6.33
CA THR A 89 -25.03 -4.36 -5.76
C THR A 89 -24.93 -4.33 -4.24
N ILE A 90 -25.19 -3.17 -3.66
CA ILE A 90 -25.40 -3.07 -2.22
C ILE A 90 -26.74 -3.75 -1.92
N PRO A 91 -26.76 -4.83 -1.12
CA PRO A 91 -27.98 -5.56 -0.85
C PRO A 91 -28.93 -4.74 0.02
N SER A 92 -30.17 -5.21 0.14
CA SER A 92 -31.09 -4.73 1.17
C SER A 92 -30.57 -5.15 2.55
N PHE A 93 -30.54 -4.21 3.49
CA PHE A 93 -30.16 -4.46 4.87
C PHE A 93 -31.39 -4.42 5.78
N SER A 94 -31.48 -5.37 6.70
CA SER A 94 -32.51 -5.42 7.73
C SER A 94 -32.01 -4.75 9.01
N VAL A 95 -32.70 -3.72 9.48
CA VAL A 95 -32.44 -3.01 10.73
C VAL A 95 -33.64 -3.19 11.64
N ILE A 96 -33.39 -3.54 12.90
CA ILE A 96 -34.46 -3.65 13.90
C ILE A 96 -34.60 -2.29 14.57
N ILE A 97 -35.79 -1.70 14.52
CA ILE A 97 -36.14 -0.44 15.17
C ILE A 97 -37.36 -0.68 16.06
N ASP A 98 -37.22 -0.44 17.36
CA ASP A 98 -38.29 -0.62 18.36
C ASP A 98 -38.95 -2.02 18.28
N GLY A 99 -38.13 -3.05 18.06
CA GLY A 99 -38.58 -4.44 17.93
C GLY A 99 -39.18 -4.83 16.58
N LYS A 100 -39.32 -3.90 15.63
CA LYS A 100 -39.81 -4.17 14.26
C LYS A 100 -38.67 -4.17 13.25
N VAL A 101 -38.76 -5.01 12.23
CA VAL A 101 -37.76 -5.10 11.16
C VAL A 101 -38.10 -4.10 10.06
N TYR A 102 -37.13 -3.28 9.69
CA TYR A 102 -37.18 -2.36 8.56
C TYR A 102 -36.08 -2.71 7.56
N THR A 103 -36.38 -2.60 6.26
CA THR A 103 -35.44 -2.98 5.20
C THR A 103 -35.09 -1.80 4.31
N THR A 104 -33.81 -1.67 3.97
CA THR A 104 -33.35 -0.68 2.98
C THR A 104 -33.63 -1.15 1.55
N LYS A 105 -33.53 -0.25 0.58
CA LYS A 105 -33.57 -0.62 -0.84
C LYS A 105 -32.15 -0.94 -1.34
N PRO A 106 -31.98 -1.95 -2.21
CA PRO A 106 -30.68 -2.22 -2.82
C PRO A 106 -30.23 -1.05 -3.71
N ILE A 107 -28.92 -0.87 -3.84
CA ILE A 107 -28.32 0.17 -4.69
C ILE A 107 -27.31 -0.48 -5.63
N HIS A 108 -27.50 -0.28 -6.94
CA HIS A 108 -26.52 -0.69 -7.94
C HIS A 108 -25.39 0.34 -8.04
N ILE A 109 -24.15 -0.15 -8.05
CA ILE A 109 -22.93 0.64 -8.16
C ILE A 109 -22.20 0.24 -9.44
N ILE A 110 -21.85 1.24 -10.24
CA ILE A 110 -21.11 1.06 -11.48
C ILE A 110 -19.66 1.45 -11.22
N VAL A 111 -18.73 0.52 -11.45
CA VAL A 111 -17.29 0.78 -11.39
C VAL A 111 -16.77 0.89 -12.81
N LYS A 112 -16.36 2.09 -13.20
CA LYS A 112 -15.80 2.40 -14.51
C LYS A 112 -14.28 2.37 -14.45
N THR A 113 -13.68 1.89 -15.54
CA THR A 113 -12.28 2.18 -15.82
C THR A 113 -12.18 3.64 -16.26
N PRO A 114 -11.32 4.46 -15.65
CA PRO A 114 -11.24 5.87 -16.00
C PRO A 114 -10.67 6.01 -17.42
N LYS A 115 -11.16 7.00 -18.16
CA LYS A 115 -10.56 7.38 -19.43
C LYS A 115 -9.34 8.25 -19.16
N GLN A 116 -8.37 8.23 -20.09
CA GLN A 116 -7.22 9.12 -20.03
C GLN A 116 -7.65 10.57 -19.87
N THR A 117 -7.03 11.28 -18.94
CA THR A 117 -7.26 12.70 -18.74
C THR A 117 -6.59 13.51 -19.84
N LYS A 118 -7.32 14.47 -20.41
CA LYS A 118 -6.84 15.40 -21.45
C LYS A 118 -6.83 16.84 -20.94
N GLY A 119 -6.04 17.69 -21.58
CA GLY A 119 -5.97 19.12 -21.31
C GLY A 119 -4.61 19.53 -20.72
N ASP A 120 -4.64 20.51 -19.83
CA ASP A 120 -3.48 21.12 -19.16
C ASP A 120 -2.58 20.16 -18.39
N TYR A 121 -3.12 19.01 -18.02
CA TYR A 121 -2.42 17.96 -17.28
C TYR A 121 -2.73 16.62 -17.94
N THR A 122 -1.70 15.97 -18.49
CA THR A 122 -1.83 14.64 -19.11
C THR A 122 -0.89 13.65 -18.45
N LEU A 123 -1.36 12.42 -18.37
CA LEU A 123 -0.55 11.27 -17.99
C LEU A 123 -0.60 10.31 -19.16
N ASP A 124 0.57 9.89 -19.61
CA ASP A 124 0.75 9.03 -20.78
C ASP A 124 1.63 7.85 -20.37
N ILE A 125 1.22 6.65 -20.76
CA ILE A 125 2.02 5.45 -20.62
C ILE A 125 2.32 4.87 -21.98
N ASN A 126 3.56 4.43 -22.18
CA ASN A 126 3.99 3.69 -23.36
C ASN A 126 4.86 2.50 -22.96
N LEU A 127 4.80 1.44 -23.77
CA LEU A 127 5.60 0.24 -23.55
C LEU A 127 6.53 0.05 -24.73
N SER A 128 7.81 -0.13 -24.46
CA SER A 128 8.85 -0.41 -25.46
C SER A 128 8.48 -1.57 -26.40
N LYS A 129 7.77 -2.60 -25.90
CA LYS A 129 7.31 -3.74 -26.70
C LYS A 129 5.97 -4.30 -26.19
N LYS A 130 4.98 -4.45 -27.09
CA LYS A 130 3.62 -4.92 -26.73
C LYS A 130 3.42 -6.43 -26.86
N ASN A 131 4.29 -7.10 -27.61
CA ASN A 131 4.31 -8.55 -27.75
C ASN A 131 5.57 -9.06 -27.06
N LEU A 132 5.39 -9.67 -25.90
CA LEU A 132 6.46 -10.18 -25.04
C LEU A 132 6.41 -11.70 -25.02
N TYR A 133 7.49 -12.32 -24.57
CA TYR A 133 7.51 -13.70 -24.09
C TYR A 133 7.49 -13.71 -22.56
N LEU A 134 7.08 -14.83 -21.95
CA LEU A 134 7.24 -15.06 -20.52
C LEU A 134 8.70 -14.82 -20.11
N GLY A 135 8.95 -14.03 -19.05
CA GLY A 135 10.30 -13.62 -18.63
C GLY A 135 10.95 -12.50 -19.46
N GLN A 136 10.40 -12.11 -20.61
CA GLN A 136 10.96 -11.00 -21.41
C GLN A 136 10.60 -9.65 -20.79
N SER A 137 11.62 -9.00 -20.21
CA SER A 137 11.47 -7.65 -19.66
C SER A 137 11.17 -6.60 -20.74
N ALA A 138 10.44 -5.56 -20.37
CA ALA A 138 10.17 -4.38 -21.19
C ALA A 138 10.15 -3.11 -20.35
N ILE A 139 10.48 -1.99 -20.96
CA ILE A 139 10.41 -0.66 -20.33
C ILE A 139 9.02 -0.07 -20.52
N LEU A 140 8.37 0.24 -19.39
CA LEU A 140 7.15 1.05 -19.30
C LEU A 140 7.56 2.49 -19.00
N ASP A 141 7.43 3.35 -20.01
CA ASP A 141 7.61 4.78 -19.87
C ASP A 141 6.31 5.41 -19.38
N VAL A 142 6.38 6.20 -18.32
CA VAL A 142 5.27 6.97 -17.76
C VAL A 142 5.65 8.44 -17.81
N LYS A 143 4.95 9.21 -18.64
CA LYS A 143 5.20 10.63 -18.86
C LYS A 143 4.03 11.45 -18.37
N LEU A 144 4.34 12.45 -17.56
CA LEU A 144 3.41 13.43 -17.07
C LEU A 144 3.72 14.77 -17.72
N HIS A 145 2.75 15.36 -18.40
CA HIS A 145 2.85 16.73 -18.91
C HIS A 145 1.92 17.61 -18.10
N TYR A 146 2.41 18.79 -17.68
CA TYR A 146 1.63 19.72 -16.88
C TYR A 146 1.95 21.18 -17.22
N LYS A 147 0.90 21.96 -17.41
CA LYS A 147 0.97 23.42 -17.60
C LYS A 147 -0.30 24.06 -17.05
N PRO A 148 -0.25 24.93 -16.03
CA PRO A 148 0.93 25.50 -15.37
C PRO A 148 1.72 24.49 -14.49
N PRO A 149 2.92 24.86 -14.00
CA PRO A 149 3.72 24.04 -13.07
C PRO A 149 2.92 23.57 -11.85
N VAL A 150 3.33 22.43 -11.28
CA VAL A 150 2.69 21.79 -10.13
C VAL A 150 3.64 21.75 -8.94
N GLU A 151 3.11 21.88 -7.73
CA GLU A 151 3.89 21.83 -6.49
C GLU A 151 4.16 20.39 -6.01
N SER A 152 3.30 19.45 -6.41
CA SER A 152 3.38 18.07 -5.95
C SER A 152 2.89 17.10 -7.02
N ILE A 153 3.60 15.98 -7.16
CA ILE A 153 3.21 14.86 -8.03
C ILE A 153 3.21 13.59 -7.19
N GLN A 154 2.03 12.97 -7.08
CA GLN A 154 1.84 11.68 -6.42
C GLN A 154 1.41 10.66 -7.47
N LEU A 155 2.39 10.02 -8.13
CA LEU A 155 2.13 8.94 -9.08
C LEU A 155 1.89 7.62 -8.34
N GLN A 156 0.79 6.95 -8.67
CA GLN A 156 0.59 5.57 -8.24
C GLN A 156 1.54 4.65 -8.98
N LYS A 157 2.42 3.95 -8.25
CA LYS A 157 3.32 2.96 -8.83
C LYS A 157 2.51 1.87 -9.57
N PRO A 158 2.92 1.45 -10.79
CA PRO A 158 2.20 0.41 -11.53
C PRO A 158 2.16 -0.90 -10.74
N GLN A 159 0.95 -1.34 -10.36
CA GLN A 159 0.72 -2.66 -9.76
C GLN A 159 0.08 -3.56 -10.82
N ILE A 160 0.91 -4.21 -11.63
CA ILE A 160 0.45 -5.01 -12.77
C ILE A 160 0.43 -6.48 -12.35
N LYS A 161 -0.76 -7.03 -12.13
CA LYS A 161 -0.92 -8.44 -11.72
C LYS A 161 -0.26 -9.37 -12.74
N GLY A 162 0.63 -10.25 -12.27
CA GLY A 162 1.36 -11.18 -13.13
C GLY A 162 2.63 -10.61 -13.74
N PHE A 163 3.10 -9.44 -13.29
CA PHE A 163 4.38 -8.86 -13.67
C PHE A 163 5.18 -8.52 -12.42
N LEU A 164 6.50 -8.68 -12.51
CA LEU A 164 7.45 -8.00 -11.64
C LEU A 164 7.61 -6.57 -12.16
N VAL A 165 7.60 -5.58 -11.28
CA VAL A 165 7.73 -4.15 -11.64
C VAL A 165 8.83 -3.52 -10.79
N GLN A 166 9.82 -2.92 -11.45
CA GLN A 166 10.95 -2.26 -10.81
C GLN A 166 11.10 -0.84 -11.38
N GLU A 167 11.20 0.17 -10.51
CA GLU A 167 11.46 1.55 -10.92
C GLU A 167 12.95 1.72 -11.22
N ILE A 168 13.28 2.26 -12.39
CA ILE A 168 14.66 2.37 -12.88
C ILE A 168 15.08 3.82 -13.16
N LEU A 169 14.11 4.72 -13.36
CA LEU A 169 14.36 6.15 -13.56
C LEU A 169 13.19 6.96 -13.04
N LYS A 170 13.52 8.10 -12.43
CA LYS A 170 12.58 9.18 -12.12
C LYS A 170 13.26 10.51 -12.36
N THR A 171 12.68 11.33 -13.23
CA THR A 171 13.13 12.70 -13.53
C THR A 171 11.92 13.64 -13.55
N ALA A 172 12.14 14.90 -13.18
CA ALA A 172 11.10 15.93 -13.19
C ALA A 172 11.69 17.29 -13.55
N THR A 173 10.91 18.08 -14.28
CA THR A 173 11.19 19.45 -14.71
C THR A 173 10.01 20.35 -14.34
N ASP A 174 10.00 21.62 -14.74
CA ASP A 174 8.90 22.54 -14.43
C ASP A 174 7.61 22.26 -15.20
N THR A 175 7.67 21.45 -16.26
CA THR A 175 6.52 21.15 -17.13
C THR A 175 6.28 19.66 -17.36
N GLU A 176 7.26 18.81 -17.03
CA GLU A 176 7.18 17.38 -17.31
C GLU A 176 7.81 16.53 -16.20
N ALA A 177 7.27 15.33 -15.99
CA ALA A 177 7.91 14.31 -15.18
C ALA A 177 7.92 12.97 -15.92
N GLU A 178 9.06 12.29 -15.92
CA GLU A 178 9.24 10.99 -16.56
C GLU A 178 9.63 9.94 -15.52
N TYR A 179 8.95 8.81 -15.58
CA TYR A 179 9.25 7.63 -14.77
C TYR A 179 9.41 6.45 -15.72
N LYS A 180 10.45 5.64 -15.50
CA LYS A 180 10.64 4.39 -16.24
C LYS A 180 10.59 3.23 -15.28
N PHE A 181 9.83 2.21 -15.67
CA PHE A 181 9.74 0.96 -14.94
C PHE A 181 10.17 -0.19 -15.85
N LEU A 182 11.05 -1.05 -15.34
CA LEU A 182 11.28 -2.37 -15.92
C LEU A 182 10.16 -3.29 -15.48
N ILE A 183 9.43 -3.86 -16.43
CA ILE A 183 8.36 -4.82 -16.16
C ILE A 183 8.70 -6.17 -16.77
N THR A 184 8.56 -7.25 -16.01
CA THR A 184 8.87 -8.62 -16.46
C THR A 184 7.65 -9.50 -16.24
N PRO A 185 7.08 -10.11 -17.29
CA PRO A 185 5.88 -10.94 -17.17
C PRO A 185 6.22 -12.28 -16.49
N LEU A 186 5.47 -12.60 -15.45
CA LEU A 186 5.55 -13.85 -14.68
C LEU A 186 4.50 -14.88 -15.12
N LYS A 187 3.58 -14.48 -16.02
CA LYS A 187 2.55 -15.35 -16.60
C LYS A 187 2.31 -14.99 -18.07
N SER A 188 2.02 -16.00 -18.88
CA SER A 188 1.57 -15.82 -20.27
C SER A 188 0.08 -15.48 -20.33
N GLY A 189 -0.34 -14.86 -21.44
CA GLY A 189 -1.73 -14.45 -21.69
C GLY A 189 -1.86 -13.04 -22.21
N GLU A 190 -3.09 -12.54 -22.23
CA GLU A 190 -3.38 -11.14 -22.57
C GLU A 190 -3.56 -10.32 -21.31
N PHE A 191 -2.86 -9.19 -21.26
CA PHE A 191 -2.86 -8.27 -20.14
C PHE A 191 -3.24 -6.87 -20.60
N THR A 192 -3.79 -6.10 -19.66
CA THR A 192 -4.05 -4.67 -19.85
C THR A 192 -3.32 -3.91 -18.76
N ILE A 193 -2.39 -3.05 -19.16
CA ILE A 193 -1.64 -2.15 -18.28
C ILE A 193 -2.37 -0.81 -18.22
N GLY A 194 -2.55 -0.30 -17.00
CA GLY A 194 -3.22 0.96 -16.75
C GLY A 194 -4.76 0.88 -16.75
N PRO A 195 -5.44 2.04 -16.66
CA PRO A 195 -4.83 3.37 -16.58
C PRO A 195 -4.15 3.57 -15.23
N LEU A 196 -2.99 4.21 -15.23
CA LEU A 196 -2.33 4.66 -14.01
C LEU A 196 -3.01 5.93 -13.50
N MET A 197 -2.96 6.14 -12.19
CA MET A 197 -3.49 7.33 -11.54
C MET A 197 -2.33 8.19 -11.02
N ALA A 198 -2.46 9.51 -11.15
CA ALA A 198 -1.61 10.46 -10.44
C ALA A 198 -2.48 11.55 -9.79
N ASN A 199 -2.10 12.00 -8.60
CA ASN A 199 -2.64 13.20 -7.99
C ASN A 199 -1.62 14.32 -8.14
N ILE A 200 -2.02 15.43 -8.77
CA ILE A 200 -1.19 16.61 -8.97
C ILE A 200 -1.65 17.73 -8.05
N GLY A 201 -0.73 18.30 -7.27
CA GLY A 201 -0.97 19.41 -6.37
C GLY A 201 -0.75 20.74 -7.07
N ILE A 202 -1.78 21.56 -7.15
CA ILE A 202 -1.79 22.86 -7.81
C ILE A 202 -2.08 23.94 -6.76
N LEU A 203 -1.33 25.04 -6.77
CA LEU A 203 -1.68 26.21 -5.96
C LEU A 203 -2.85 26.94 -6.59
N VAL A 204 -3.96 27.00 -5.86
CA VAL A 204 -5.11 27.79 -6.22
C VAL A 204 -5.14 29.00 -5.31
N LYS A 205 -5.09 30.20 -5.91
CA LYS A 205 -5.37 31.44 -5.17
C LYS A 205 -6.88 31.53 -4.99
N GLU A 206 -7.32 31.46 -3.74
CA GLU A 206 -8.71 31.68 -3.40
C GLU A 206 -8.82 33.03 -2.71
N ASN A 207 -9.83 33.81 -3.10
CA ASN A 207 -10.26 34.97 -2.35
C ASN A 207 -11.45 34.53 -1.48
N PRO A 208 -11.22 34.17 -0.20
CA PRO A 208 -12.28 33.72 0.69
C PRO A 208 -13.33 34.80 0.99
N PHE A 209 -13.07 36.05 0.60
CA PHE A 209 -13.99 37.18 0.72
C PHE A 209 -14.23 37.77 -0.67
N ASN A 210 -15.50 37.85 -1.07
CA ASN A 210 -15.92 38.59 -2.26
C ASN A 210 -16.14 40.07 -1.91
N ASP A 211 -15.16 40.67 -1.22
CA ASP A 211 -15.25 42.04 -0.70
C ASP A 211 -14.12 42.90 -1.28
N PRO A 212 -14.42 44.02 -1.97
CA PRO A 212 -13.41 44.94 -2.51
C PRO A 212 -12.48 45.57 -1.44
N PHE A 213 -12.76 45.42 -0.15
CA PHE A 213 -11.94 45.96 0.94
C PHE A 213 -10.88 44.99 1.52
N PHE A 214 -10.97 43.67 1.25
CA PHE A 214 -10.07 42.65 1.84
C PHE A 214 -9.38 41.78 0.79
N ASN A 215 -8.34 42.31 0.14
CA ASN A 215 -7.57 41.57 -0.87
C ASN A 215 -6.42 40.74 -0.27
N LEU A 216 -6.72 39.85 0.68
CA LEU A 216 -5.75 38.87 1.19
C LEU A 216 -5.84 37.58 0.36
N SER A 217 -5.06 37.49 -0.72
CA SER A 217 -4.96 36.24 -1.50
C SER A 217 -4.24 35.17 -0.68
N VAL A 218 -4.97 34.13 -0.28
CA VAL A 218 -4.40 32.92 0.31
C VAL A 218 -4.30 31.85 -0.77
N SER A 219 -3.12 31.26 -0.89
CA SER A 219 -2.91 30.11 -1.79
C SER A 219 -3.21 28.82 -1.03
N SER A 220 -4.14 28.01 -1.54
CA SER A 220 -4.41 26.67 -1.03
C SER A 220 -3.90 25.61 -2.02
N LEU A 221 -3.29 24.54 -1.49
CA LEU A 221 -2.86 23.41 -2.32
C LEU A 221 -4.07 22.52 -2.59
N LYS A 222 -4.50 22.43 -3.86
CA LYS A 222 -5.58 21.54 -4.29
C LYS A 222 -5.04 20.42 -5.15
N TYR A 223 -5.52 19.20 -4.89
CA TYR A 223 -5.14 18.04 -5.69
C TYR A 223 -6.16 17.79 -6.80
N LYS A 224 -5.65 17.56 -8.01
CA LYS A 224 -6.42 17.07 -9.14
C LYS A 224 -5.94 15.66 -9.50
N THR A 225 -6.87 14.73 -9.59
CA THR A 225 -6.57 13.35 -10.03
C THR A 225 -6.60 13.29 -11.55
N ILE A 226 -5.58 12.66 -12.14
CA ILE A 226 -5.45 12.44 -13.57
C ILE A 226 -5.12 10.97 -13.86
N TYR A 227 -5.53 10.50 -15.03
CA TYR A 227 -5.44 9.10 -15.42
C TYR A 227 -4.74 8.93 -16.76
N SER A 228 -3.97 7.85 -16.92
CA SER A 228 -3.28 7.53 -18.17
C SER A 228 -4.17 6.86 -19.21
N ASN A 229 -3.64 6.63 -20.41
CA ASN A 229 -4.16 5.64 -21.34
C ASN A 229 -3.99 4.20 -20.80
N GLN A 230 -4.58 3.24 -21.50
CA GLN A 230 -4.36 1.81 -21.29
C GLN A 230 -3.55 1.21 -22.44
N ILE A 231 -2.77 0.18 -22.14
CA ILE A 231 -2.00 -0.58 -23.12
C ILE A 231 -2.39 -2.06 -23.02
N LYS A 232 -2.81 -2.66 -24.13
CA LYS A 232 -2.94 -4.12 -24.24
C LYS A 232 -1.58 -4.73 -24.55
N VAL A 233 -1.23 -5.78 -23.83
CA VAL A 233 0.04 -6.50 -23.95
C VAL A 233 -0.26 -7.98 -24.11
N LYS A 234 0.37 -8.61 -25.09
CA LYS A 234 0.31 -10.06 -25.30
C LYS A 234 1.62 -10.67 -24.82
N VAL A 235 1.52 -11.63 -23.90
CA VAL A 235 2.66 -12.39 -23.41
C VAL A 235 2.53 -13.83 -23.93
N ASN A 236 3.41 -14.20 -24.84
CA ASN A 236 3.49 -15.54 -25.39
C ASN A 236 4.17 -16.48 -24.39
N PRO A 237 3.73 -17.74 -24.27
CA PRO A 237 4.45 -18.72 -23.48
C PRO A 237 5.81 -19.03 -24.11
N ILE A 238 6.74 -19.54 -23.30
CA ILE A 238 8.00 -20.15 -23.75
C ILE A 238 7.96 -21.66 -23.47
N PRO A 239 8.82 -22.49 -24.10
CA PRO A 239 8.89 -23.91 -23.80
C PRO A 239 9.13 -24.21 -22.31
N ASN A 240 8.62 -25.34 -21.82
CA ASN A 240 8.82 -25.75 -20.43
C ASN A 240 10.31 -25.94 -20.11
N ASP A 241 10.68 -25.61 -18.87
CA ASP A 241 12.05 -25.67 -18.34
C ASP A 241 13.07 -24.84 -19.14
N SER A 242 12.61 -23.82 -19.88
CA SER A 242 13.49 -22.85 -20.56
C SER A 242 13.38 -21.48 -19.93
N VAL A 243 14.45 -20.70 -20.05
CA VAL A 243 14.51 -19.32 -19.56
C VAL A 243 14.55 -18.38 -20.76
N TYR A 244 13.79 -17.29 -20.71
CA TYR A 244 13.88 -16.29 -21.78
C TYR A 244 15.24 -15.59 -21.74
N GLY A 245 15.93 -15.57 -22.87
CA GLY A 245 17.21 -14.87 -23.00
C GLY A 245 18.14 -15.48 -24.02
N ASP A 246 19.25 -14.78 -24.21
CA ASP A 246 20.42 -15.19 -24.99
C ASP A 246 21.62 -15.14 -24.05
N PHE A 247 22.11 -16.31 -23.68
CA PHE A 247 23.12 -16.48 -22.66
C PHE A 247 24.33 -17.25 -23.19
N LYS A 248 25.47 -16.94 -22.59
CA LYS A 248 26.71 -17.70 -22.69
C LYS A 248 27.03 -18.29 -21.34
N ILE A 249 27.18 -19.61 -21.29
CA ILE A 249 27.55 -20.34 -20.09
C ILE A 249 29.02 -20.77 -20.12
N SER A 250 29.74 -20.59 -19.01
CA SER A 250 31.12 -21.04 -18.86
C SER A 250 31.39 -21.58 -17.46
N LEU A 251 32.30 -22.55 -17.37
CA LEU A 251 32.73 -23.16 -16.12
C LEU A 251 34.27 -23.16 -16.08
N LYS A 252 34.84 -22.67 -14.99
CA LYS A 252 36.30 -22.65 -14.78
C LYS A 252 36.65 -23.35 -13.47
N ALA A 253 37.58 -24.29 -13.52
CA ALA A 253 38.12 -25.00 -12.35
C ALA A 253 39.58 -25.39 -12.62
N LYS A 254 40.32 -25.81 -11.58
CA LYS A 254 41.65 -26.40 -11.78
C LYS A 254 41.51 -27.80 -12.38
N ASN A 255 42.42 -28.17 -13.28
CA ASN A 255 42.49 -29.53 -13.87
C ASN A 255 43.38 -30.48 -13.05
N ILE A 256 44.16 -29.96 -12.10
CA ILE A 256 45.07 -30.74 -11.25
C ILE A 256 44.98 -30.17 -9.83
N ILE A 257 44.80 -31.03 -8.84
CA ILE A 257 44.76 -30.71 -7.41
C ILE A 257 45.45 -31.80 -6.58
N ASN A 258 45.75 -31.55 -5.32
CA ASN A 258 46.16 -32.60 -4.38
C ASN A 258 44.93 -33.25 -3.71
N ALA A 259 45.08 -34.49 -3.22
CA ALA A 259 44.01 -35.19 -2.50
C ALA A 259 43.57 -34.40 -1.26
N GLY A 260 42.26 -34.22 -1.10
CA GLY A 260 41.66 -33.43 -0.03
C GLY A 260 41.78 -31.90 -0.21
N GLU A 261 42.48 -31.41 -1.24
CA GLU A 261 42.55 -29.97 -1.56
C GLU A 261 41.19 -29.50 -2.14
N PRO A 262 40.62 -28.39 -1.64
CA PRO A 262 39.42 -27.81 -2.23
C PRO A 262 39.66 -27.26 -3.65
N ASN A 263 38.89 -27.73 -4.62
CA ASN A 263 38.84 -27.18 -5.98
C ASN A 263 37.60 -26.30 -6.15
N THR A 264 37.80 -25.01 -6.36
CA THR A 264 36.71 -24.06 -6.59
C THR A 264 36.39 -23.99 -8.09
N ALA A 265 35.24 -24.56 -8.47
CA ALA A 265 34.66 -24.39 -9.80
C ALA A 265 33.74 -23.16 -9.84
N ILE A 266 33.99 -22.25 -10.77
CA ILE A 266 33.24 -21.00 -10.94
C ILE A 266 32.38 -21.13 -12.20
N LEU A 267 31.07 -21.22 -12.01
CA LEU A 267 30.07 -21.12 -13.07
C LEU A 267 29.75 -19.65 -13.32
N LYS A 268 29.78 -19.24 -14.59
CA LYS A 268 29.42 -17.90 -15.03
C LYS A 268 28.42 -18.00 -16.18
N VAL A 269 27.28 -17.33 -16.04
CA VAL A 269 26.26 -17.15 -17.08
C VAL A 269 26.21 -15.67 -17.41
N GLU A 270 26.47 -15.31 -18.66
CA GLU A 270 26.53 -13.92 -19.13
C GLU A 270 25.59 -13.75 -20.31
N GLY A 271 24.87 -12.64 -20.40
CA GLY A 271 23.96 -12.40 -21.51
C GLY A 271 22.82 -11.47 -21.16
N CYS A 272 21.76 -11.51 -21.97
CA CYS A 272 20.56 -10.69 -21.79
C CYS A 272 19.33 -11.59 -21.70
N GLY A 273 18.52 -11.42 -20.66
CA GLY A 273 17.36 -12.28 -20.40
C GLY A 273 16.85 -12.22 -18.96
N ASP A 274 16.04 -13.22 -18.58
CA ASP A 274 15.46 -13.31 -17.25
C ASP A 274 16.41 -13.98 -16.26
N PHE A 275 17.21 -13.16 -15.57
CA PHE A 275 18.10 -13.64 -14.50
C PHE A 275 17.35 -14.12 -13.25
N ASN A 276 16.07 -13.76 -13.08
CA ASN A 276 15.28 -14.19 -11.91
C ASN A 276 14.77 -15.63 -12.05
N ASP A 277 14.62 -16.11 -13.29
CA ASP A 277 14.13 -17.45 -13.61
C ASP A 277 15.25 -18.45 -13.95
N LEU A 278 16.52 -18.04 -13.79
CA LEU A 278 17.65 -18.96 -13.93
C LEU A 278 17.54 -20.11 -12.91
N PRO A 279 17.76 -21.36 -13.34
CA PRO A 279 17.64 -22.50 -12.45
C PRO A 279 18.73 -22.48 -11.38
N ASP A 280 18.43 -23.09 -10.24
CA ASP A 280 19.44 -23.33 -9.22
C ASP A 280 20.41 -24.42 -9.70
N PHE A 281 21.53 -24.02 -10.32
CA PHE A 281 22.52 -24.95 -10.86
C PHE A 281 23.13 -25.80 -9.75
N LYS A 282 23.09 -27.13 -9.90
CA LYS A 282 23.66 -28.09 -8.95
C LYS A 282 24.70 -28.96 -9.66
N LEU A 283 25.74 -29.33 -8.92
CA LEU A 283 26.72 -30.31 -9.36
C LEU A 283 26.55 -31.57 -8.51
N ASP A 284 26.52 -32.71 -9.19
CA ASP A 284 26.56 -34.03 -8.58
C ASP A 284 27.72 -34.80 -9.21
N ILE A 285 28.73 -35.10 -8.39
CA ILE A 285 29.95 -35.77 -8.82
C ILE A 285 30.22 -36.90 -7.81
N PRO A 286 30.27 -38.16 -8.26
CA PRO A 286 30.50 -39.31 -7.37
C PRO A 286 31.79 -39.18 -6.57
N ASN A 287 31.77 -39.67 -5.32
CA ASN A 287 32.93 -39.69 -4.41
C ASN A 287 33.55 -38.31 -4.13
N THR A 288 32.75 -37.24 -4.16
CA THR A 288 33.17 -35.89 -3.81
C THR A 288 32.26 -35.26 -2.76
N THR A 289 32.79 -34.30 -2.00
CA THR A 289 31.98 -33.41 -1.16
C THR A 289 31.89 -32.05 -1.85
N ILE A 290 30.68 -31.57 -2.12
CA ILE A 290 30.45 -30.32 -2.87
C ILE A 290 29.69 -29.32 -2.00
N TYR A 291 30.26 -28.13 -1.86
CA TYR A 291 29.60 -26.98 -1.23
C TYR A 291 29.30 -25.93 -2.29
N ALA A 292 28.05 -25.49 -2.40
CA ALA A 292 27.64 -24.44 -3.33
C ALA A 292 27.44 -23.10 -2.61
N SER A 293 27.99 -22.03 -3.16
CA SER A 293 27.69 -20.68 -2.70
C SER A 293 26.29 -20.25 -3.14
N LYS A 294 25.75 -19.20 -2.48
CA LYS A 294 24.69 -18.41 -3.12
C LYS A 294 25.22 -17.80 -4.41
N ALA A 295 24.33 -17.62 -5.38
CA ALA A 295 24.67 -16.93 -6.60
C ALA A 295 24.82 -15.43 -6.36
N ASP A 296 25.77 -14.82 -7.07
CA ASP A 296 25.96 -13.38 -7.16
C ASP A 296 25.56 -12.94 -8.56
N THR A 297 24.63 -11.99 -8.67
CA THR A 297 24.06 -11.55 -9.94
C THR A 297 24.22 -10.04 -10.07
N ASN A 298 24.94 -9.62 -11.11
CA ASN A 298 25.10 -8.22 -11.47
C ASN A 298 24.33 -7.95 -12.76
N ILE A 299 23.25 -7.18 -12.68
CA ILE A 299 22.36 -6.84 -13.79
C ILE A 299 22.38 -5.35 -14.08
N SER A 300 22.22 -5.00 -15.35
CA SER A 300 22.03 -3.66 -15.87
C SER A 300 21.06 -3.67 -17.04
N ILE A 301 20.59 -2.49 -17.44
CA ILE A 301 19.74 -2.35 -18.62
C ILE A 301 20.59 -1.84 -19.77
N VAL A 302 20.68 -2.61 -20.85
CA VAL A 302 21.39 -2.25 -22.08
C VAL A 302 20.39 -2.38 -23.22
N ASP A 303 20.21 -1.32 -24.01
CA ASP A 303 19.27 -1.29 -25.14
C ASP A 303 17.83 -1.76 -24.80
N ASN A 304 17.34 -1.37 -23.62
CA ASN A 304 16.04 -1.77 -23.06
C ASN A 304 15.90 -3.25 -22.68
N GLU A 305 16.99 -4.02 -22.67
CA GLU A 305 17.02 -5.41 -22.23
C GLU A 305 17.79 -5.56 -20.91
N LEU A 306 17.39 -6.56 -20.12
CA LEU A 306 18.07 -6.88 -18.85
C LEU A 306 19.28 -7.75 -19.15
N CYS A 307 20.47 -7.16 -19.05
CA CYS A 307 21.73 -7.85 -19.32
C CYS A 307 22.56 -7.95 -18.05
N GLY A 308 23.42 -8.97 -17.96
CA GLY A 308 24.17 -9.15 -16.73
C GLY A 308 25.07 -10.37 -16.69
N THR A 309 25.56 -10.63 -15.49
CA THR A 309 26.39 -11.76 -15.15
C THR A 309 25.87 -12.41 -13.88
N TYR A 310 25.58 -13.70 -13.97
CA TYR A 310 25.31 -14.59 -12.84
C TYR A 310 26.55 -15.42 -12.56
N THR A 311 27.01 -15.42 -11.32
CA THR A 311 28.19 -16.19 -10.87
C THR A 311 27.82 -17.10 -9.71
N LYS A 312 28.14 -18.39 -9.83
CA LYS A 312 27.97 -19.37 -8.76
C LYS A 312 29.25 -20.17 -8.56
N LYS A 313 29.66 -20.34 -7.31
CA LYS A 313 30.88 -21.07 -6.95
C LYS A 313 30.53 -22.41 -6.32
N PHE A 314 31.23 -23.46 -6.75
CA PHE A 314 31.17 -24.79 -6.18
C PHE A 314 32.55 -25.16 -5.64
N THR A 315 32.65 -25.44 -4.36
CA THR A 315 33.87 -25.96 -3.73
C THR A 315 33.78 -27.47 -3.67
N ILE A 316 34.64 -28.16 -4.42
CA ILE A 316 34.65 -29.60 -4.59
C ILE A 316 35.86 -30.16 -3.85
N ILE A 317 35.65 -31.12 -2.95
CA ILE A 317 36.72 -31.84 -2.24
C ILE A 317 36.68 -33.30 -2.67
N ALA A 318 37.80 -33.82 -3.13
CA ALA A 318 37.93 -35.18 -3.64
C ALA A 318 39.28 -35.80 -3.27
N ASP A 319 39.27 -37.12 -3.08
CA ASP A 319 40.49 -37.92 -2.84
C ASP A 319 40.98 -38.67 -4.08
N ASN A 320 40.16 -38.69 -5.15
CA ASN A 320 40.43 -39.42 -6.39
C ASN A 320 40.07 -38.56 -7.60
N ASP A 321 40.61 -38.94 -8.77
CA ASP A 321 40.26 -38.32 -10.05
C ASP A 321 38.74 -38.24 -10.25
N TYR A 322 38.27 -37.11 -10.76
CA TYR A 322 36.86 -36.87 -11.00
C TYR A 322 36.66 -36.01 -12.24
N THR A 323 35.43 -36.01 -12.76
CA THR A 323 35.04 -35.16 -13.89
C THR A 323 33.88 -34.27 -13.48
N ILE A 324 34.04 -32.97 -13.65
CA ILE A 324 32.95 -32.01 -13.51
C ILE A 324 32.08 -32.10 -14.77
N PRO A 325 30.81 -32.52 -14.66
CA PRO A 325 29.95 -32.72 -15.82
C PRO A 325 29.58 -31.39 -16.49
N PRO A 326 29.18 -31.41 -17.77
CA PRO A 326 28.59 -30.26 -18.45
C PRO A 326 27.36 -29.73 -17.71
N ILE A 327 27.35 -28.45 -17.37
CA ILE A 327 26.16 -27.76 -16.91
C ILE A 327 25.38 -27.29 -18.14
N LYS A 328 24.09 -27.63 -18.21
CA LYS A 328 23.21 -27.29 -19.33
C LYS A 328 22.22 -26.20 -18.91
N LEU A 329 21.89 -25.32 -19.85
CA LEU A 329 20.80 -24.35 -19.72
C LEU A 329 19.97 -24.39 -21.01
N LYS A 330 18.65 -24.49 -20.86
CA LYS A 330 17.72 -24.28 -21.97
C LYS A 330 17.34 -22.81 -21.99
N GLU A 331 17.64 -22.14 -23.09
CA GLU A 331 17.31 -20.73 -23.28
C GLU A 331 16.34 -20.56 -24.45
N TYR A 332 15.61 -19.45 -24.45
CA TYR A 332 14.67 -19.11 -25.52
C TYR A 332 14.77 -17.62 -25.86
N ASN A 333 15.23 -17.33 -27.08
CA ASN A 333 15.30 -15.97 -27.65
C ASN A 333 14.38 -15.81 -28.89
N GLY A 334 13.32 -16.62 -28.96
CA GLY A 334 12.48 -16.82 -30.16
C GLY A 334 12.67 -18.19 -30.79
N THR A 335 13.86 -18.78 -30.60
CA THR A 335 14.16 -20.19 -30.87
C THR A 335 14.63 -20.85 -29.58
N LEU A 336 14.30 -22.14 -29.40
CA LEU A 336 14.79 -22.91 -28.25
C LEU A 336 16.23 -23.37 -28.52
N ASN A 337 17.16 -22.95 -27.65
CA ASN A 337 18.56 -23.39 -27.69
C ASN A 337 18.93 -24.11 -26.38
N VAL A 338 19.85 -25.07 -26.47
CA VAL A 338 20.42 -25.74 -25.29
C VAL A 338 21.92 -25.47 -25.28
N ILE A 339 22.34 -24.57 -24.43
CA ILE A 339 23.76 -24.25 -24.23
C ILE A 339 24.33 -25.11 -23.10
N SER A 340 25.62 -25.45 -23.20
CA SER A 340 26.28 -26.24 -22.17
C SER A 340 27.75 -25.89 -22.00
N THR A 341 28.26 -26.05 -20.78
CA THR A 341 29.70 -25.95 -20.50
C THR A 341 30.42 -27.20 -21.00
N ASN A 342 31.74 -27.10 -21.18
CA ASN A 342 32.56 -28.28 -21.42
C ASN A 342 32.78 -29.08 -20.12
N PRO A 343 32.89 -30.42 -20.19
CA PRO A 343 33.30 -31.21 -19.05
C PRO A 343 34.75 -30.90 -18.67
N ILE A 344 35.06 -30.89 -17.38
CA ILE A 344 36.41 -30.64 -16.87
C ILE A 344 36.91 -31.90 -16.15
N LYS A 345 37.91 -32.56 -16.71
CA LYS A 345 38.59 -33.69 -16.05
C LYS A 345 39.63 -33.15 -15.07
N VAL A 346 39.54 -33.58 -13.82
CA VAL A 346 40.44 -33.17 -12.73
C VAL A 346 41.25 -34.37 -12.26
N LYS A 347 42.57 -34.23 -12.33
CA LYS A 347 43.53 -35.22 -11.82
C LYS A 347 43.90 -34.89 -10.38
N VAL A 348 43.83 -35.88 -9.49
CA VAL A 348 44.13 -35.74 -8.06
C VAL A 348 45.47 -36.41 -7.75
N ILE A 349 46.45 -35.60 -7.35
CA ILE A 349 47.79 -36.05 -6.96
C ILE A 349 47.76 -36.51 -5.50
N GLY A 350 48.39 -37.65 -5.21
CA GLY A 350 48.40 -38.23 -3.87
C GLY A 350 47.11 -38.97 -3.51
N ALA A 351 46.38 -39.45 -4.52
CA ALA A 351 45.14 -40.20 -4.34
C ALA A 351 45.34 -41.40 -3.40
N LYS A 352 44.50 -41.51 -2.37
CA LYS A 352 44.45 -42.71 -1.53
C LYS A 352 43.75 -43.82 -2.32
N PRO A 353 44.22 -45.08 -2.26
CA PRO A 353 43.59 -46.18 -3.00
C PRO A 353 42.11 -46.29 -2.62
N ILE A 354 41.25 -46.36 -3.63
CA ILE A 354 39.81 -46.59 -3.49
C ILE A 354 39.64 -47.97 -2.82
N THR A 355 39.41 -47.98 -1.51
CA THR A 355 38.87 -49.17 -0.84
C THR A 355 37.41 -49.24 -1.23
N THR A 356 37.10 -50.12 -2.18
CA THR A 356 35.72 -50.48 -2.51
C THR A 356 35.01 -50.91 -1.22
N PRO A 357 33.89 -50.28 -0.83
CA PRO A 357 33.06 -50.84 0.22
C PRO A 357 32.48 -52.14 -0.31
N LYS A 358 32.89 -53.26 0.27
CA LYS A 358 32.19 -54.55 0.15
C LYS A 358 30.72 -54.30 0.56
N PRO A 359 29.73 -54.84 -0.16
CA PRO A 359 28.32 -54.62 0.17
C PRO A 359 28.04 -55.01 1.63
N PRO A 360 27.19 -54.27 2.37
CA PRO A 360 26.92 -54.59 3.76
C PRO A 360 26.24 -55.96 3.85
N VAL A 361 26.93 -56.93 4.46
CA VAL A 361 26.31 -58.15 4.95
C VAL A 361 25.43 -57.75 6.13
N THR A 362 24.13 -57.94 5.95
CA THR A 362 23.13 -57.88 7.01
C THR A 362 23.55 -58.79 8.15
N LYS A 363 23.83 -58.21 9.32
CA LYS A 363 23.82 -58.92 10.59
C LYS A 363 22.93 -58.17 11.57
N THR A 364 21.77 -58.77 11.78
CA THR A 364 20.87 -58.54 12.89
C THR A 364 21.59 -58.91 14.19
N SER A 365 21.68 -57.98 15.15
CA SER A 365 21.70 -58.34 16.58
C SER A 365 21.35 -57.15 17.46
N THR A 366 20.22 -57.29 18.14
CA THR A 366 19.98 -56.96 19.55
C THR A 366 20.41 -55.59 20.10
N LYS A 367 19.38 -54.77 20.28
CA LYS A 367 19.21 -53.70 21.26
C LYS A 367 19.69 -54.10 22.67
N PRO A 368 20.42 -53.21 23.36
CA PRO A 368 20.20 -52.96 24.78
C PRO A 368 19.67 -51.54 24.99
N THR A 369 18.75 -51.47 25.93
CA THR A 369 17.99 -50.30 26.39
C THR A 369 18.81 -49.45 27.37
N LYS A 370 18.51 -48.13 27.37
CA LYS A 370 18.80 -47.03 28.33
C LYS A 370 19.70 -45.95 27.69
N GLN A 371 19.41 -44.66 27.73
CA GLN A 371 18.57 -43.84 28.61
C GLN A 371 18.00 -42.64 27.83
N HIS A 372 16.77 -42.27 28.15
CA HIS A 372 16.11 -41.07 27.66
C HIS A 372 16.75 -39.86 28.36
N THR A 373 17.57 -39.07 27.65
CA THR A 373 18.00 -37.76 28.16
C THR A 373 16.85 -36.80 27.94
N GLU A 374 16.05 -36.63 28.99
CA GLU A 374 15.00 -35.65 29.08
C GLU A 374 15.62 -34.26 28.96
N ASN A 375 15.35 -33.60 27.84
CA ASN A 375 15.74 -32.21 27.58
C ASN A 375 14.96 -31.33 28.58
N LYS A 376 15.57 -31.02 29.73
CA LYS A 376 15.04 -30.02 30.67
C LYS A 376 14.96 -28.69 29.93
N LYS A 377 13.75 -28.34 29.51
CA LYS A 377 13.42 -27.03 28.96
C LYS A 377 13.81 -25.97 30.01
N ASN A 378 14.72 -25.08 29.65
CA ASN A 378 15.17 -23.99 30.51
C ASN A 378 14.04 -22.98 30.73
N TYR A 379 13.23 -23.23 31.75
CA TYR A 379 12.17 -22.34 32.22
C TYR A 379 12.69 -20.93 32.54
N TYR A 380 13.96 -20.79 32.90
CA TYR A 380 14.61 -19.50 33.17
C TYR A 380 14.68 -18.60 31.93
N GLU A 381 14.81 -19.15 30.72
CA GLU A 381 14.87 -18.36 29.49
C GLU A 381 13.49 -17.75 29.19
N TYR A 382 12.42 -18.53 29.34
CA TYR A 382 11.03 -18.04 29.24
C TYR A 382 10.67 -17.07 30.36
N ALA A 383 11.19 -17.26 31.58
CA ALA A 383 10.98 -16.33 32.69
C ALA A 383 11.64 -14.96 32.42
N ILE A 384 12.82 -14.93 31.79
CA ILE A 384 13.48 -13.69 31.37
C ILE A 384 12.64 -12.97 30.29
N TYR A 385 12.11 -13.69 29.30
CA TYR A 385 11.22 -13.09 28.30
C TYR A 385 9.93 -12.52 28.91
N LEU A 386 9.33 -13.20 29.90
CA LEU A 386 8.16 -12.68 30.61
C LEU A 386 8.47 -11.42 31.42
N ILE A 387 9.62 -11.38 32.10
CA ILE A 387 10.06 -10.19 32.84
C ILE A 387 10.29 -9.00 31.90
N LEU A 388 10.90 -9.23 30.73
CA LEU A 388 11.11 -8.19 29.72
C LEU A 388 9.79 -7.66 29.14
N ILE A 389 8.79 -8.51 28.93
CA ILE A 389 7.46 -8.10 28.49
C ILE A 389 6.76 -7.26 29.57
N VAL A 390 6.82 -7.67 30.83
CA VAL A 390 6.21 -6.92 31.94
C VAL A 390 6.90 -5.56 32.14
N LEU A 391 8.24 -5.50 32.03
CA LEU A 391 8.99 -4.25 32.05
C LEU A 391 8.65 -3.34 30.85
N GLY A 392 8.49 -3.92 29.65
CA GLY A 392 8.08 -3.19 28.45
C GLY A 392 6.68 -2.60 28.56
N ILE A 393 5.72 -3.34 29.11
CA ILE A 393 4.35 -2.85 29.38
C ILE A 393 4.37 -1.77 30.46
N GLY A 394 5.17 -1.94 31.51
CA GLY A 394 5.37 -0.93 32.56
C GLY A 394 5.96 0.38 32.02
N LEU A 395 7.01 0.29 31.20
CA LEU A 395 7.61 1.43 30.49
C LEU A 395 6.63 2.07 29.52
N GLY A 396 5.85 1.28 28.77
CA GLY A 396 4.81 1.78 27.87
C GLY A 396 3.71 2.54 28.63
N TYR A 397 3.27 2.03 29.78
CA TYR A 397 2.30 2.71 30.65
C TYR A 397 2.89 3.98 31.27
N PHE A 398 4.17 3.98 31.65
CA PHE A 398 4.85 5.13 32.23
C PHE A 398 5.10 6.23 31.18
N ILE A 399 5.53 5.85 29.96
CA ILE A 399 5.66 6.75 28.81
C ILE A 399 4.29 7.29 28.43
N SER A 400 3.24 6.46 28.36
CA SER A 400 1.86 6.90 28.11
C SER A 400 1.36 7.89 29.17
N LYS A 401 1.74 7.71 30.44
CA LYS A 401 1.39 8.63 31.54
C LYS A 401 2.21 9.93 31.51
N ILE A 402 3.39 9.93 30.88
CA ILE A 402 4.25 11.10 30.66
C ILE A 402 3.85 11.86 29.37
N THR A 403 3.42 11.17 28.31
CA THR A 403 2.94 11.78 27.06
C THR A 403 1.47 12.19 27.09
N SER A 404 0.66 11.67 28.02
CA SER A 404 -0.72 12.14 28.26
C SER A 404 -0.80 13.42 29.11
N LYS A 405 0.33 14.10 29.32
CA LYS A 405 0.41 15.39 30.01
C LYS A 405 0.91 16.51 29.10
N GLU A 406 0.52 16.50 27.82
CA GLU A 406 0.39 17.76 27.11
C GLU A 406 -0.77 18.53 27.73
N LYS A 407 -0.40 19.60 28.44
CA LYS A 407 -1.33 20.67 28.80
C LYS A 407 -2.09 21.06 27.53
N LYS A 408 -3.41 20.87 27.54
CA LYS A 408 -4.31 21.79 26.82
C LYS A 408 -3.88 23.18 27.26
N ASP A 409 -3.19 23.91 26.39
CA ASP A 409 -3.07 25.35 26.51
C ASP A 409 -4.50 25.87 26.55
N ASP A 410 -4.96 26.21 27.75
CA ASP A 410 -6.31 26.68 27.99
C ASP A 410 -6.53 27.92 27.12
N ILE A 411 -7.39 27.84 26.10
CA ILE A 411 -7.69 28.92 25.16
C ILE A 411 -8.07 30.21 25.90
N PHE A 412 -8.67 30.08 27.09
CA PHE A 412 -9.01 31.21 27.96
C PHE A 412 -7.78 31.94 28.50
N SER A 413 -6.64 31.25 28.67
CA SER A 413 -5.37 31.88 29.04
C SER A 413 -4.77 32.69 27.89
N LYS A 414 -4.90 32.21 26.66
CA LYS A 414 -4.47 32.92 25.44
C LYS A 414 -5.32 34.17 25.21
N ILE A 415 -6.65 34.08 25.35
CA ILE A 415 -7.56 35.24 25.23
C ILE A 415 -7.24 36.35 26.25
N LYS A 416 -6.86 36.00 27.49
CA LYS A 416 -6.49 37.01 28.51
C LYS A 416 -5.26 37.81 28.10
N LYS A 417 -4.24 37.13 27.56
CA LYS A 417 -2.93 37.72 27.24
C LYS A 417 -2.84 38.33 25.83
N ALA A 418 -3.69 37.90 24.91
CA ALA A 418 -3.63 38.29 23.50
C ALA A 418 -3.76 39.80 23.28
N ASP A 419 -2.95 40.37 22.41
CA ASP A 419 -3.18 41.74 21.91
C ASP A 419 -4.45 41.80 21.01
N GLN A 420 -4.80 42.96 20.45
CA GLN A 420 -6.02 43.07 19.64
C GLN A 420 -5.97 42.18 18.38
N LYS A 421 -4.80 42.02 17.74
CA LYS A 421 -4.64 41.25 16.51
C LYS A 421 -4.59 39.75 16.79
N GLU A 422 -3.91 39.34 17.84
CA GLU A 422 -3.92 37.98 18.35
C GLU A 422 -5.31 37.57 18.82
N LEU A 423 -6.02 38.46 19.52
CA LEU A 423 -7.37 38.21 20.00
C LEU A 423 -8.34 38.06 18.82
N PHE A 424 -8.21 38.88 17.78
CA PHE A 424 -8.97 38.73 16.55
C PHE A 424 -8.77 37.34 15.93
N ASN A 425 -7.51 36.91 15.74
CA ASN A 425 -7.19 35.60 15.17
C ASN A 425 -7.70 34.43 16.02
N LEU A 426 -7.64 34.54 17.35
CA LEU A 426 -8.13 33.51 18.27
C LEU A 426 -9.66 33.34 18.22
N LEU A 427 -10.40 34.36 17.78
CA LEU A 427 -11.87 34.37 17.75
C LEU A 427 -12.47 33.98 16.40
N ILE A 428 -11.68 33.93 15.32
CA ILE A 428 -12.12 33.49 13.98
C ILE A 428 -12.85 32.13 14.01
N PRO A 429 -12.37 31.09 14.75
CA PRO A 429 -13.04 29.79 14.80
C PRO A 429 -14.42 29.82 15.48
N TYR A 430 -14.77 30.92 16.15
CA TYR A 430 -16.02 31.11 16.88
C TYR A 430 -16.95 32.14 16.19
N SER A 431 -16.67 32.49 14.93
CA SER A 431 -17.39 33.52 14.17
C SER A 431 -18.86 33.19 13.89
N ASP A 432 -19.25 31.93 14.02
CA ASP A 432 -20.65 31.47 13.92
C ASP A 432 -21.50 31.92 15.13
N ILE A 433 -20.88 32.33 16.24
CA ILE A 433 -21.56 32.85 17.42
C ILE A 433 -21.88 34.33 17.18
N PRO A 434 -23.16 34.75 17.16
CA PRO A 434 -23.55 36.13 16.86
C PRO A 434 -22.86 37.16 17.75
N GLU A 435 -22.71 36.88 19.05
CA GLU A 435 -22.05 37.79 19.98
C GLU A 435 -20.54 37.90 19.73
N ILE A 436 -19.89 36.85 19.21
CA ILE A 436 -18.46 36.90 18.83
C ILE A 436 -18.28 37.65 17.51
N LYS A 437 -19.23 37.54 16.59
CA LYS A 437 -19.21 38.26 15.31
C LYS A 437 -19.22 39.78 15.50
N GLU A 438 -20.03 40.31 16.42
CA GLU A 438 -20.01 41.73 16.78
C GLU A 438 -18.68 42.18 17.42
N ILE A 439 -18.04 41.30 18.18
CA ILE A 439 -16.75 41.57 18.83
C ILE A 439 -15.61 41.56 17.82
N LEU A 440 -15.64 40.65 16.84
CA LEU A 440 -14.71 40.62 15.72
C LEU A 440 -14.78 41.90 14.90
N GLN A 441 -15.99 42.41 14.63
CA GLN A 441 -16.18 43.69 13.94
C GLN A 441 -15.56 44.86 14.71
N LYS A 442 -15.79 44.97 16.02
CA LYS A 442 -15.18 46.03 16.85
C LYS A 442 -13.65 45.92 16.93
N LEU A 443 -13.12 44.69 16.95
CA LEU A 443 -11.66 44.46 16.92
C LEU A 443 -11.04 44.88 15.58
N GLU A 444 -11.71 44.59 14.47
CA GLU A 444 -11.27 44.99 13.13
C GLU A 444 -11.25 46.51 12.97
N GLU A 445 -12.30 47.20 13.42
CA GLU A 445 -12.37 48.66 13.41
C GLU A 445 -11.20 49.27 14.21
N ASN A 446 -10.87 48.67 15.36
CA ASN A 446 -9.74 49.14 16.17
C ASN A 446 -8.38 48.90 15.49
N ILE A 447 -8.19 47.74 14.86
CA ILE A 447 -6.90 47.36 14.24
C ILE A 447 -6.64 48.14 12.95
N TYR A 448 -7.69 48.35 12.15
CA TYR A 448 -7.54 48.83 10.76
C TYR A 448 -8.13 50.21 10.50
N LYS A 449 -9.12 50.65 11.30
CA LYS A 449 -9.81 51.94 11.09
C LYS A 449 -9.47 52.99 12.15
N GLY A 450 -8.55 52.67 13.07
CA GLY A 450 -8.07 53.59 14.10
C GLY A 450 -9.12 53.97 15.16
N THR A 451 -10.20 53.19 15.28
CA THR A 451 -11.20 53.39 16.33
C THR A 451 -10.72 52.83 17.67
N ASN A 452 -11.41 53.14 18.77
CA ASN A 452 -11.03 52.67 20.10
C ASN A 452 -12.21 52.08 20.87
N HIS A 453 -12.88 51.11 20.26
CA HIS A 453 -13.94 50.33 20.89
C HIS A 453 -13.39 49.53 22.08
N LYS A 454 -14.10 49.58 23.21
CA LYS A 454 -13.72 48.82 24.39
C LYS A 454 -14.02 47.34 24.20
N ILE A 455 -13.00 46.48 24.28
CA ILE A 455 -13.12 45.03 24.14
C ILE A 455 -13.02 44.35 25.51
N ASN A 456 -14.08 43.64 25.91
CA ASN A 456 -14.14 42.96 27.20
C ASN A 456 -13.76 41.48 27.09
N LYS A 457 -12.48 41.19 27.34
CA LYS A 457 -11.94 39.82 27.33
C LYS A 457 -12.63 38.85 28.30
N LYS A 458 -13.19 39.33 29.42
CA LYS A 458 -13.90 38.47 30.39
C LYS A 458 -15.24 38.00 29.84
N GLU A 459 -15.91 38.86 29.08
CA GLU A 459 -17.20 38.57 28.45
C GLU A 459 -17.04 37.58 27.28
N ILE A 460 -16.00 37.76 26.46
CA ILE A 460 -15.60 36.83 25.41
C ILE A 460 -15.40 35.41 25.97
N ILE A 461 -14.65 35.30 27.08
CA ILE A 461 -14.44 34.01 27.76
C ILE A 461 -15.76 33.39 28.23
N LYS A 462 -16.69 34.21 28.74
CA LYS A 462 -18.00 33.73 29.22
C LYS A 462 -18.86 33.21 28.06
N ILE A 463 -18.86 33.91 26.92
CA ILE A 463 -19.57 33.50 25.70
C ILE A 463 -19.01 32.17 25.20
N ILE A 464 -17.70 32.08 24.99
CA ILE A 464 -17.05 30.86 24.47
C ILE A 464 -17.27 29.69 25.44
N LYS A 465 -17.17 29.91 26.76
CA LYS A 465 -17.40 28.87 27.75
C LYS A 465 -18.84 28.34 27.69
N LYS A 466 -19.83 29.23 27.60
CA LYS A 466 -21.25 28.84 27.44
C LYS A 466 -21.46 27.97 26.21
N PHE A 467 -20.78 28.23 25.09
CA PHE A 467 -20.91 27.43 23.87
C PHE A 467 -20.07 26.14 23.86
N THR A 468 -18.98 26.09 24.64
CA THR A 468 -18.11 24.91 24.72
C THR A 468 -18.65 23.86 25.69
N ASP A 469 -19.36 24.27 26.75
CA ASP A 469 -19.98 23.37 27.73
C ASP A 469 -21.32 22.75 27.24
N ILE A 470 -21.79 23.10 26.04
CA ILE A 470 -23.02 22.59 25.41
C ILE A 470 -22.72 21.48 24.38
N LYS A 471 -21.44 21.15 24.14
CA LYS A 471 -21.00 20.18 23.10
C LYS A 471 -20.54 18.84 23.66
#